data_AF-A0A2D5T8U8-F1
#
_entry.id   AF-A0A2D5T8U8-F1
#
_cell.length_a   1.000
_cell.length_b   1.000
_cell.length_c   1.000
_cell.angle_alpha   90.00
_cell.angle_beta   90.00
_cell.angle_gamma   90.00
#
_symmetry.space_group_name_H-M   'P 1'
#
loop_
_entity.id
_entity.type
_entity.pdbx_description
1 polymer ?
#
loop_
_entity_poly.entity_id
_entity_poly.type
_entity_poly.pdbx_seq_one_letter_code
_entity_poly.pdbx_strand_id
1 'polypeptide(L)'
;HLLIDTCDAMGANLVNTICESIAPALEKISGGKALLKILSNYSDNSVCSAIVTYSPNCLANTSMTGEEVRDRIILASHIATSDVHRAVTSNKGIMNGIDALAIATGNDWRAIEASIHAFASKNGQYSTLTKWSSTDDGNLIGEIKIPIKPGIVGGSLLLNPAARLGIAIAGVKNAQQLSELMTSVGLAQNFAALKALVTDGIQKGHMRLHARSVASLVKTPNYYFDDVVERLVESNNIKAWKAAEILKDLEYERTLSLANNEFSAGKIILFGEHAAVYDKHALAIPIIKAVGANALPFKEETKITISEWGLSTTINRKDYTGVNGVVNTIFDALEVGDLNFFIKISSSLPQGMGLGSSAAIAVAIIRAVAKSINISIDNERINQIAFQCEKLAHGNPSGIDNTISCFEEPILFQKNKSPNFEIIELNNAPPLLIGFSKHSSHTISQVSNVGSRYNKNISQYETIFDHIDELSCKGAEALKAGNYKELGQLMNICHGLLNAIEISTPDLENIINIARENGASGAKLTGSGGGGSVVALCPDSIEEVQKALHQAGYETLRPNT
;
A
#
# COMPACT_ATOMS: atom_id res chain seq x y z
N HIS A 1 -11.62 -20.12 -52.31
CA HIS A 1 -11.78 -19.33 -51.07
C HIS A 1 -11.63 -17.86 -51.41
N LEU A 2 -12.49 -17.00 -50.88
CA LEU A 2 -12.35 -15.54 -51.00
C LEU A 2 -11.54 -15.05 -49.81
N LEU A 3 -10.49 -14.27 -50.06
CA LEU A 3 -9.72 -13.60 -49.02
C LEU A 3 -10.25 -12.18 -48.89
N ILE A 4 -10.83 -11.87 -47.73
CA ILE A 4 -11.56 -10.62 -47.49
C ILE A 4 -10.94 -9.94 -46.28
N ASP A 5 -10.47 -8.71 -46.48
CA ASP A 5 -10.13 -7.81 -45.38
C ASP A 5 -11.42 -7.27 -44.76
N THR A 6 -11.61 -7.53 -43.48
CA THR A 6 -12.80 -7.14 -42.71
C THR A 6 -12.50 -5.98 -41.77
N CYS A 7 -11.29 -5.41 -41.84
CA CYS A 7 -10.80 -4.32 -41.01
C CYS A 7 -11.04 -4.60 -39.52
N ASP A 8 -11.73 -3.70 -38.82
CA ASP A 8 -12.00 -3.80 -37.38
C ASP A 8 -13.16 -4.72 -37.00
N ALA A 9 -13.84 -5.31 -37.98
CA ALA A 9 -14.92 -6.25 -37.74
C ALA A 9 -14.40 -7.69 -37.80
N MET A 10 -14.99 -8.57 -36.99
CA MET A 10 -14.83 -10.03 -37.16
C MET A 10 -15.24 -10.47 -38.57
N GLY A 11 -16.33 -9.87 -39.09
CA GLY A 11 -16.69 -9.94 -40.51
C GLY A 11 -17.56 -11.13 -40.92
N ALA A 12 -18.12 -11.92 -40.00
CA ALA A 12 -18.94 -13.09 -40.34
C ALA A 12 -20.11 -12.77 -41.29
N ASN A 13 -20.94 -11.78 -40.96
CA ASN A 13 -22.07 -11.38 -41.81
C ASN A 13 -21.60 -10.81 -43.15
N LEU A 14 -20.57 -9.98 -43.14
CA LEU A 14 -20.00 -9.38 -44.35
C LEU A 14 -19.52 -10.46 -45.33
N VAL A 15 -18.75 -11.43 -44.84
CA VAL A 15 -18.21 -12.53 -45.66
C VAL A 15 -19.34 -13.40 -46.23
N ASN A 16 -20.35 -13.73 -45.41
CA ASN A 16 -21.49 -14.52 -45.88
C ASN A 16 -22.28 -13.81 -46.98
N THR A 17 -22.57 -12.52 -46.81
CA THR A 17 -23.26 -11.72 -47.84
C THR A 17 -22.45 -11.64 -49.14
N ILE A 18 -21.13 -11.50 -49.07
CA ILE A 18 -20.26 -11.53 -50.25
C ILE A 18 -20.32 -12.91 -50.93
N CYS A 19 -20.22 -13.99 -50.17
CA CYS A 19 -20.32 -15.36 -50.68
C CYS A 19 -21.68 -15.62 -51.36
N GLU A 20 -22.77 -15.14 -50.78
CA GLU A 20 -24.12 -15.24 -51.35
C GLU A 20 -24.25 -14.47 -52.65
N SER A 21 -23.68 -13.26 -52.70
CA SER A 21 -23.77 -12.38 -53.86
C SER A 21 -22.96 -12.88 -55.06
N ILE A 22 -21.81 -13.51 -54.83
CA ILE A 22 -20.94 -14.01 -55.91
C ILE A 22 -21.31 -15.41 -56.41
N ALA A 23 -22.07 -16.18 -55.61
CA ALA A 23 -22.40 -17.57 -55.93
C ALA A 23 -23.01 -17.75 -57.33
N PRO A 24 -23.98 -16.94 -57.80
CA PRO A 24 -24.55 -17.11 -59.15
C PRO A 24 -23.52 -16.96 -60.28
N ALA A 25 -22.53 -16.07 -60.10
CA ALA A 25 -21.47 -15.89 -61.08
C ALA A 25 -20.52 -17.11 -61.11
N LEU A 26 -20.20 -17.69 -59.96
CA LEU A 26 -19.36 -18.88 -59.85
C LEU A 26 -20.06 -20.15 -60.38
N GLU A 27 -21.37 -20.29 -60.17
CA GLU A 27 -22.17 -21.37 -60.76
C GLU A 27 -22.15 -21.28 -62.29
N LYS A 28 -22.31 -20.07 -62.85
CA LYS A 28 -22.23 -19.85 -64.30
C LYS A 28 -20.85 -20.19 -64.87
N ILE A 29 -19.77 -19.88 -64.16
CA ILE A 29 -18.39 -20.17 -64.59
C ILE A 29 -18.08 -21.66 -64.50
N SER A 30 -18.49 -22.32 -63.42
CA SER A 30 -18.13 -23.71 -63.14
C SER A 30 -19.06 -24.74 -63.80
N GLY A 31 -20.31 -24.36 -64.13
CA GLY A 31 -21.37 -25.28 -64.53
C GLY A 31 -21.94 -26.11 -63.36
N GLY A 32 -21.45 -25.89 -62.13
CA GLY A 32 -21.92 -26.57 -60.92
C GLY A 32 -22.96 -25.76 -60.14
N LYS A 33 -23.41 -26.31 -59.00
CA LYS A 33 -24.28 -25.62 -58.02
C LYS A 33 -23.51 -25.36 -56.73
N ALA A 34 -23.62 -24.14 -56.20
CA ALA A 34 -23.02 -23.76 -54.93
C ALA A 34 -23.74 -24.45 -53.77
N LEU A 35 -23.00 -25.27 -53.01
CA LEU A 35 -23.55 -26.02 -51.88
C LEU A 35 -23.60 -25.17 -50.60
N LEU A 36 -22.48 -24.54 -50.23
CA LEU A 36 -22.33 -23.72 -49.02
C LEU A 36 -21.76 -22.36 -49.38
N LYS A 37 -22.24 -21.32 -48.69
CA LYS A 37 -21.89 -19.90 -48.89
C LYS A 37 -21.61 -19.27 -47.53
N ILE A 38 -20.56 -19.76 -46.88
CA ILE A 38 -20.29 -19.50 -45.46
C ILE A 38 -18.82 -19.17 -45.24
N LEU A 39 -18.53 -18.34 -44.25
CA LEU A 39 -17.15 -18.13 -43.78
C LEU A 39 -16.49 -19.42 -43.27
N SER A 40 -15.16 -19.43 -43.25
CA SER A 40 -14.37 -20.40 -42.48
C SER A 40 -14.00 -19.79 -41.13
N ASN A 41 -14.25 -20.50 -40.04
CA ASN A 41 -13.73 -20.12 -38.72
C ASN A 41 -12.23 -20.44 -38.56
N TYR A 42 -11.68 -21.31 -39.42
CA TYR A 42 -10.24 -21.51 -39.46
C TYR A 42 -9.60 -20.30 -40.15
N SER A 43 -9.15 -19.35 -39.33
CA SER A 43 -8.64 -18.03 -39.72
C SER A 43 -7.11 -18.02 -39.83
N ASP A 44 -6.56 -18.99 -40.54
CA ASP A 44 -5.11 -19.21 -40.72
C ASP A 44 -4.36 -18.09 -41.47
N ASN A 45 -5.09 -17.16 -42.06
CA ASN A 45 -4.56 -15.92 -42.66
C ASN A 45 -4.50 -14.75 -41.66
N SER A 46 -5.05 -14.89 -40.45
CA SER A 46 -5.06 -13.87 -39.40
C SER A 46 -4.27 -14.36 -38.18
N VAL A 47 -2.96 -14.55 -38.37
CA VAL A 47 -2.08 -15.11 -37.35
C VAL A 47 -1.39 -14.00 -36.57
N CYS A 48 -1.50 -14.07 -35.24
CA CYS A 48 -0.80 -13.19 -34.32
C CYS A 48 0.29 -13.98 -33.57
N SER A 49 1.36 -13.28 -33.18
CA SER A 49 2.47 -13.84 -32.41
C SER A 49 2.80 -12.93 -31.24
N ALA A 50 3.14 -13.53 -30.10
CA ALA A 50 3.67 -12.82 -28.94
C ALA A 50 4.90 -13.57 -28.42
N ILE A 51 5.86 -12.81 -27.88
CA ILE A 51 7.12 -13.30 -27.33
C ILE A 51 7.36 -12.62 -26.00
N VAL A 52 7.85 -13.36 -25.01
CA VAL A 52 8.25 -12.83 -23.71
C VAL A 52 9.58 -13.42 -23.27
N THR A 53 10.39 -12.64 -22.56
CA THR A 53 11.66 -13.08 -22.00
C THR A 53 11.70 -12.78 -20.50
N TYR A 54 12.06 -13.78 -19.70
CA TYR A 54 12.22 -13.64 -18.25
C TYR A 54 13.67 -13.95 -17.84
N SER A 55 14.25 -13.05 -17.04
CA SER A 55 15.50 -13.33 -16.35
C SER A 55 15.28 -14.40 -15.26
N PRO A 56 16.22 -15.35 -15.07
CA PRO A 56 16.16 -16.32 -13.98
C PRO A 56 15.88 -15.69 -12.60
N ASN A 57 16.43 -14.50 -12.34
CA ASN A 57 16.22 -13.79 -11.07
C ASN A 57 14.74 -13.50 -10.76
N CYS A 58 13.88 -13.38 -11.77
CA CYS A 58 12.44 -13.15 -11.61
C CYS A 58 11.63 -14.46 -11.44
N LEU A 59 12.27 -15.61 -11.63
CA LEU A 59 11.63 -16.92 -11.61
C LEU A 59 11.79 -17.63 -10.27
N ALA A 60 12.85 -17.32 -9.52
CA ALA A 60 13.18 -17.95 -8.24
C ALA A 60 12.05 -17.84 -7.21
N ASN A 61 11.99 -18.84 -6.32
CA ASN A 61 11.15 -18.83 -5.13
C ASN A 61 11.98 -19.31 -3.92
N THR A 62 11.34 -19.52 -2.77
CA THR A 62 12.03 -19.94 -1.54
C THR A 62 12.61 -21.36 -1.62
N SER A 63 12.17 -22.19 -2.57
CA SER A 63 12.54 -23.60 -2.66
C SER A 63 13.40 -23.95 -3.88
N MET A 64 13.45 -23.10 -4.90
CA MET A 64 14.10 -23.38 -6.18
C MET A 64 14.78 -22.13 -6.76
N THR A 65 15.92 -22.35 -7.42
CA THR A 65 16.62 -21.28 -8.14
C THR A 65 15.87 -20.89 -9.41
N GLY A 66 16.16 -19.68 -9.92
CA GLY A 66 15.56 -19.19 -11.15
C GLY A 66 15.82 -20.06 -12.37
N GLU A 67 17.05 -20.56 -12.48
CA GLU A 67 17.51 -21.45 -13.54
C GLU A 67 16.81 -22.81 -13.46
N GLU A 68 16.61 -23.33 -12.25
CA GLU A 68 15.90 -24.59 -12.05
C GLU A 68 14.42 -24.46 -12.48
N VAL A 69 13.76 -23.36 -12.10
CA VAL A 69 12.39 -23.08 -12.54
C VAL A 69 12.32 -22.93 -14.06
N ARG A 70 13.25 -22.19 -14.68
CA ARG A 70 13.36 -22.06 -16.15
C ARG A 70 13.43 -23.44 -16.81
N ASP A 71 14.38 -24.27 -16.38
CA ASP A 71 14.66 -25.56 -17.03
C ASP A 71 13.48 -26.52 -16.89
N ARG A 72 12.78 -26.49 -15.75
CA ARG A 72 11.55 -27.27 -15.58
C ARG A 72 10.39 -26.75 -16.43
N ILE A 73 10.25 -25.44 -16.63
CA ILE A 73 9.24 -24.87 -17.56
C ILE A 73 9.51 -25.35 -18.98
N ILE A 74 10.77 -25.30 -19.43
CA ILE A 74 11.18 -25.80 -20.76
C ILE A 74 10.83 -27.29 -20.91
N LEU A 75 11.17 -28.10 -19.90
CA LEU A 75 10.85 -29.52 -19.90
C LEU A 75 9.33 -29.77 -19.95
N ALA A 76 8.54 -29.05 -19.14
CA ALA A 76 7.09 -29.15 -19.15
C ALA A 76 6.47 -28.76 -20.51
N SER A 77 7.07 -27.77 -21.19
CA SER A 77 6.70 -27.41 -22.56
C SER A 77 7.00 -28.54 -23.54
N HIS A 78 8.16 -29.20 -23.44
CA HIS A 78 8.51 -30.34 -24.30
C HIS A 78 7.56 -31.54 -24.10
N ILE A 79 7.13 -31.81 -22.86
CA ILE A 79 6.12 -32.84 -22.59
C ILE A 79 4.81 -32.50 -23.31
N ALA A 80 4.37 -31.25 -23.25
CA ALA A 80 3.15 -30.80 -23.94
C ALA A 80 3.28 -30.81 -25.48
N THR A 81 4.49 -30.73 -26.03
CA THR A 81 4.72 -30.87 -27.48
C THR A 81 4.54 -32.31 -27.94
N SER A 82 5.00 -33.28 -27.15
CA SER A 82 5.06 -34.70 -27.53
C SER A 82 3.83 -35.52 -27.13
N ASP A 83 3.11 -35.12 -26.07
CA ASP A 83 1.92 -35.83 -25.58
C ASP A 83 0.64 -35.01 -25.82
N VAL A 84 -0.28 -35.59 -26.59
CA VAL A 84 -1.59 -34.99 -26.91
C VAL A 84 -2.42 -34.73 -25.64
N HIS A 85 -2.37 -35.61 -24.64
CA HIS A 85 -3.14 -35.41 -23.40
C HIS A 85 -2.66 -34.17 -22.64
N ARG A 86 -1.34 -33.97 -22.58
CA ARG A 86 -0.76 -32.76 -22.00
C ARG A 86 -0.98 -31.54 -22.89
N ALA A 87 -0.88 -31.67 -24.22
CA ALA A 87 -1.13 -30.59 -25.18
C ALA A 87 -2.53 -29.99 -25.01
N VAL A 88 -3.56 -30.85 -24.91
CA VAL A 88 -4.96 -30.41 -24.70
C VAL A 88 -5.07 -29.58 -23.42
N THR A 89 -4.46 -30.05 -22.33
CA THR A 89 -4.48 -29.34 -21.04
C THR A 89 -3.69 -28.04 -21.07
N SER A 90 -2.56 -28.02 -21.80
CA SER A 90 -1.74 -26.81 -22.01
C SER A 90 -2.53 -25.74 -22.75
N ASN A 91 -3.16 -26.13 -23.86
CA ASN A 91 -3.94 -25.22 -24.70
C ASN A 91 -5.20 -24.74 -23.98
N LYS A 92 -5.89 -25.60 -23.22
CA LYS A 92 -6.98 -25.17 -22.32
C LYS A 92 -6.52 -24.06 -21.37
N GLY A 93 -5.29 -24.16 -20.83
CA GLY A 93 -4.69 -23.14 -19.98
C GLY A 93 -4.53 -21.79 -20.69
N ILE A 94 -4.11 -21.79 -21.96
CA ILE A 94 -4.04 -20.59 -22.81
C ILE A 94 -5.43 -19.99 -22.99
N MET A 95 -6.42 -20.82 -23.33
CA MET A 95 -7.78 -20.39 -23.62
C MET A 95 -8.51 -19.81 -22.41
N ASN A 96 -8.20 -20.22 -21.17
CA ASN A 96 -8.73 -19.55 -19.97
C ASN A 96 -8.54 -18.02 -19.99
N GLY A 97 -7.38 -17.55 -20.47
CA GLY A 97 -7.08 -16.12 -20.55
C GLY A 97 -7.72 -15.47 -21.78
N ILE A 98 -7.60 -16.12 -22.94
CA ILE A 98 -8.14 -15.62 -24.22
C ILE A 98 -9.66 -15.50 -24.15
N ASP A 99 -10.35 -16.53 -23.67
CA ASP A 99 -11.81 -16.56 -23.59
C ASP A 99 -12.35 -15.53 -22.60
N ALA A 100 -11.68 -15.36 -21.45
CA ALA A 100 -12.05 -14.34 -20.47
C ALA A 100 -12.00 -12.94 -21.10
N LEU A 101 -10.95 -12.64 -21.86
CA LEU A 101 -10.83 -11.37 -22.57
C LEU A 101 -11.82 -11.27 -23.73
N ALA A 102 -12.08 -12.35 -24.46
CA ALA A 102 -13.07 -12.39 -25.53
C ALA A 102 -14.47 -12.09 -24.99
N ILE A 103 -14.88 -12.72 -23.89
CA ILE A 103 -16.15 -12.46 -23.22
C ILE A 103 -16.23 -11.02 -22.72
N ALA A 104 -15.18 -10.53 -22.03
CA ALA A 104 -15.13 -9.18 -21.48
C ALA A 104 -15.20 -8.10 -22.57
N THR A 105 -14.71 -8.40 -23.78
CA THR A 105 -14.74 -7.50 -24.93
C THR A 105 -15.90 -7.77 -25.87
N GLY A 106 -16.79 -8.73 -25.59
CA GLY A 106 -17.96 -9.05 -26.41
C GLY A 106 -17.68 -9.81 -27.72
N ASN A 107 -16.54 -10.47 -27.82
CA ASN A 107 -16.13 -11.27 -28.97
C ASN A 107 -16.65 -12.72 -28.91
N ASP A 108 -16.80 -13.36 -30.08
CA ASP A 108 -17.21 -14.77 -30.17
C ASP A 108 -16.04 -15.70 -29.83
N TRP A 109 -15.98 -16.13 -28.56
CA TRP A 109 -14.95 -17.04 -28.08
C TRP A 109 -15.00 -18.42 -28.77
N ARG A 110 -16.17 -18.87 -29.27
CA ARG A 110 -16.27 -20.19 -29.93
C ARG A 110 -15.57 -20.18 -31.28
N ALA A 111 -15.68 -19.09 -32.02
CA ALA A 111 -14.96 -18.92 -33.29
C ALA A 111 -13.44 -18.88 -33.07
N ILE A 112 -13.00 -18.19 -32.02
CA ILE A 112 -11.58 -18.13 -31.61
C ILE A 112 -11.07 -19.53 -31.22
N GLU A 113 -11.77 -20.22 -30.31
CA GLU A 113 -11.45 -21.59 -29.88
C GLU A 113 -11.33 -22.56 -31.06
N ALA A 114 -12.32 -22.58 -31.95
CA ALA A 114 -12.33 -23.46 -33.11
C ALA A 114 -11.12 -23.23 -34.03
N SER A 115 -10.77 -21.96 -34.28
CA SER A 115 -9.61 -21.59 -35.10
C SER A 115 -8.30 -22.03 -34.46
N ILE A 116 -8.12 -21.72 -33.17
CA ILE A 116 -6.91 -21.97 -32.41
C ILE A 116 -6.66 -23.48 -32.24
N HIS A 117 -7.69 -24.24 -31.87
CA HIS A 117 -7.56 -25.69 -31.72
C HIS A 117 -7.40 -26.43 -33.05
N ALA A 118 -7.98 -25.94 -34.15
CA ALA A 118 -7.67 -26.47 -35.47
C ALA A 118 -6.19 -26.22 -35.84
N PHE A 119 -5.66 -25.04 -35.52
CA PHE A 119 -4.26 -24.69 -35.76
C PHE A 119 -3.27 -25.51 -34.94
N ALA A 120 -3.65 -25.92 -33.73
CA ALA A 120 -2.86 -26.81 -32.88
C ALA A 120 -2.57 -28.17 -33.55
N SER A 121 -3.40 -28.57 -34.54
CA SER A 121 -3.27 -29.83 -35.30
C SER A 121 -2.73 -29.65 -36.71
N LYS A 122 -2.30 -28.44 -37.11
CA LYS A 122 -1.93 -28.13 -38.50
C LYS A 122 -0.81 -29.00 -39.08
N ASN A 123 0.04 -29.57 -38.22
CA ASN A 123 1.17 -30.43 -38.60
C ASN A 123 0.81 -31.93 -38.56
N GLY A 124 -0.47 -32.29 -38.48
CA GLY A 124 -0.96 -33.67 -38.48
C GLY A 124 -1.15 -34.31 -37.10
N GLN A 125 -0.58 -33.72 -36.04
CA GLN A 125 -0.82 -34.11 -34.65
C GLN A 125 -1.13 -32.87 -33.82
N TYR A 126 -2.09 -32.99 -32.90
CA TYR A 126 -2.45 -31.94 -31.96
C TYR A 126 -1.29 -31.71 -30.97
N SER A 127 -0.77 -30.48 -30.90
CA SER A 127 0.37 -30.12 -30.05
C SER A 127 0.12 -28.81 -29.29
N THR A 128 1.00 -28.48 -28.34
CA THR A 128 0.95 -27.21 -27.61
C THR A 128 1.19 -26.03 -28.56
N LEU A 129 0.49 -24.92 -28.32
CA LEU A 129 0.57 -23.70 -29.16
C LEU A 129 1.73 -22.76 -28.76
N THR A 130 2.35 -23.03 -27.62
CA THR A 130 3.46 -22.27 -27.06
C THR A 130 4.76 -23.05 -27.13
N LYS A 131 5.87 -22.34 -27.31
CA LYS A 131 7.22 -22.89 -27.20
C LYS A 131 7.97 -22.15 -26.11
N TRP A 132 8.57 -22.89 -25.19
CA TRP A 132 9.46 -22.35 -24.17
C TRP A 132 10.87 -22.91 -24.36
N SER A 133 11.88 -22.05 -24.34
CA SER A 133 13.30 -22.42 -24.50
C SER A 133 14.21 -21.48 -23.71
N SER A 134 15.51 -21.77 -23.68
CA SER A 134 16.53 -20.85 -23.15
C SER A 134 17.09 -20.00 -24.28
N THR A 135 17.39 -18.73 -24.01
CA THR A 135 18.25 -17.90 -24.86
C THR A 135 19.73 -18.22 -24.61
N ASP A 136 20.61 -17.72 -25.48
CA ASP A 136 22.07 -17.87 -25.32
C ASP A 136 22.57 -17.26 -23.99
N ASP A 137 21.97 -16.14 -23.57
CA ASP A 137 22.26 -15.49 -22.28
C ASP A 137 21.61 -16.18 -21.06
N GLY A 138 20.99 -17.35 -21.24
CA GLY A 138 20.39 -18.13 -20.15
C GLY A 138 19.01 -17.65 -19.67
N ASN A 139 18.34 -16.74 -20.38
CA ASN A 139 16.98 -16.31 -20.04
C ASN A 139 15.93 -17.30 -20.54
N LEU A 140 14.76 -17.34 -19.87
CA LEU A 140 13.60 -18.08 -20.37
C LEU A 140 12.93 -17.27 -21.48
N ILE A 141 12.80 -17.83 -22.68
CA ILE A 141 12.00 -17.24 -23.78
C ILE A 141 10.76 -18.08 -24.03
N GLY A 142 9.61 -17.41 -24.10
CA GLY A 142 8.32 -17.99 -24.43
C GLY A 142 7.76 -17.38 -25.70
N GLU A 143 7.24 -18.21 -26.59
CA GLU A 143 6.66 -17.79 -27.87
C GLU A 143 5.28 -18.44 -28.05
N ILE A 144 4.33 -17.69 -28.61
CA ILE A 144 3.04 -18.20 -29.07
C ILE A 144 2.77 -17.71 -30.49
N LYS A 145 2.14 -18.56 -31.31
CA LYS A 145 1.67 -18.19 -32.64
C LYS A 145 0.31 -18.84 -32.89
N ILE A 146 -0.74 -18.02 -33.02
CA ILE A 146 -2.13 -18.50 -33.10
C ILE A 146 -2.94 -17.69 -34.11
N PRO A 147 -3.90 -18.32 -34.82
CA PRO A 147 -4.87 -17.59 -35.63
C PRO A 147 -5.94 -17.00 -34.71
N ILE A 148 -6.10 -15.68 -34.74
CA ILE A 148 -7.07 -14.98 -33.89
C ILE A 148 -7.62 -13.76 -34.63
N LYS A 149 -8.94 -13.68 -34.68
CA LYS A 149 -9.66 -12.64 -35.42
C LYS A 149 -10.82 -12.07 -34.60
N PRO A 150 -10.53 -11.19 -33.62
CA PRO A 150 -11.54 -10.45 -32.90
C PRO A 150 -12.06 -9.28 -33.74
N GLY A 151 -13.12 -8.64 -33.27
CA GLY A 151 -13.58 -7.35 -33.76
C GLY A 151 -13.72 -6.35 -32.61
N ILE A 152 -13.57 -5.08 -32.93
CA ILE A 152 -13.90 -3.96 -32.03
C ILE A 152 -15.14 -3.19 -32.50
N VAL A 153 -15.62 -3.48 -33.71
CA VAL A 153 -16.89 -2.96 -34.24
C VAL A 153 -17.85 -4.12 -34.58
N GLY A 154 -19.14 -3.89 -34.39
CA GLY A 154 -20.20 -4.86 -34.69
C GLY A 154 -21.48 -4.63 -33.87
N GLY A 155 -22.62 -5.11 -34.39
CA GLY A 155 -23.93 -4.87 -33.78
C GLY A 155 -24.06 -5.39 -32.34
N SER A 156 -23.59 -6.62 -32.07
CA SER A 156 -23.62 -7.22 -30.72
C SER A 156 -22.64 -6.56 -29.75
N LEU A 157 -21.47 -6.13 -30.24
CA LEU A 157 -20.43 -5.43 -29.47
C LEU A 157 -20.90 -4.06 -28.97
N LEU A 158 -21.57 -3.28 -29.82
CA LEU A 158 -22.05 -1.94 -29.49
C LEU A 158 -23.26 -1.95 -28.55
N LEU A 159 -24.09 -2.99 -28.61
CA LEU A 159 -25.31 -3.10 -27.80
C LEU A 159 -25.05 -3.49 -26.33
N ASN A 160 -23.93 -4.16 -26.02
CA ASN A 160 -23.59 -4.54 -24.65
C ASN A 160 -22.71 -3.45 -23.97
N PRO A 161 -23.21 -2.72 -22.96
CA PRO A 161 -22.44 -1.67 -22.29
C PRO A 161 -21.17 -2.20 -21.61
N ALA A 162 -21.20 -3.42 -21.08
CA ALA A 162 -20.04 -4.03 -20.40
C ALA A 162 -18.93 -4.36 -21.41
N ALA A 163 -19.28 -4.86 -22.60
CA ALA A 163 -18.30 -5.11 -23.66
C ALA A 163 -17.61 -3.82 -24.13
N ARG A 164 -18.39 -2.73 -24.26
CA ARG A 164 -17.87 -1.40 -24.61
C ARG A 164 -16.90 -0.87 -23.55
N LEU A 165 -17.26 -1.03 -22.28
CA LEU A 165 -16.37 -0.69 -21.17
C LEU A 165 -15.10 -1.56 -21.19
N GLY A 166 -15.23 -2.86 -21.47
CA GLY A 166 -14.09 -3.77 -21.60
C GLY A 166 -13.09 -3.33 -22.69
N ILE A 167 -13.59 -2.94 -23.87
CA ILE A 167 -12.76 -2.37 -24.94
C ILE A 167 -12.11 -1.05 -24.51
N ALA A 168 -12.85 -0.16 -23.83
CA ALA A 168 -12.31 1.12 -23.36
C ALA A 168 -11.20 0.94 -22.31
N ILE A 169 -11.39 0.01 -21.36
CA ILE A 169 -10.38 -0.36 -20.36
C ILE A 169 -9.15 -1.00 -21.02
N ALA A 170 -9.36 -1.86 -22.03
CA ALA A 170 -8.28 -2.48 -22.78
C ALA A 170 -7.41 -1.46 -23.55
N GLY A 171 -7.94 -0.27 -23.85
CA GLY A 171 -7.18 0.82 -24.47
C GLY A 171 -6.76 0.54 -25.93
N VAL A 172 -7.36 -0.46 -26.57
CA VAL A 172 -7.06 -0.85 -27.96
C VAL A 172 -7.76 0.06 -28.96
N LYS A 173 -7.08 0.37 -30.07
CA LYS A 173 -7.57 1.30 -31.11
C LYS A 173 -8.09 0.60 -32.37
N ASN A 174 -7.70 -0.65 -32.59
CA ASN A 174 -8.09 -1.45 -33.76
C ASN A 174 -8.15 -2.94 -33.38
N ALA A 175 -8.77 -3.76 -34.24
CA ALA A 175 -8.89 -5.19 -34.02
C ALA A 175 -7.54 -5.92 -33.94
N GLN A 176 -6.52 -5.42 -34.65
CA GLN A 176 -5.17 -5.98 -34.59
C GLN A 176 -4.56 -5.85 -33.19
N GLN A 177 -4.67 -4.69 -32.55
CA GLN A 177 -4.19 -4.49 -31.17
C GLN A 177 -4.93 -5.39 -30.18
N LEU A 178 -6.22 -5.66 -30.41
CA LEU A 178 -6.96 -6.61 -29.59
C LEU A 178 -6.46 -8.05 -29.79
N SER A 179 -6.13 -8.45 -31.02
CA SER A 179 -5.47 -9.74 -31.32
C SER A 179 -4.13 -9.88 -30.60
N GLU A 180 -3.30 -8.83 -30.63
CA GLU A 180 -1.99 -8.78 -29.97
C GLU A 180 -2.14 -8.91 -28.44
N LEU A 181 -3.11 -8.20 -27.86
CA LEU A 181 -3.42 -8.28 -26.44
C LEU A 181 -3.91 -9.67 -26.04
N MET A 182 -4.88 -10.24 -26.76
CA MET A 182 -5.39 -11.60 -26.51
C MET A 182 -4.28 -12.64 -26.61
N THR A 183 -3.43 -12.55 -27.62
CA THR A 183 -2.30 -13.45 -27.82
C THR A 183 -1.29 -13.36 -26.68
N SER A 184 -0.98 -12.14 -26.23
CA SER A 184 -0.08 -11.89 -25.08
C SER A 184 -0.67 -12.43 -23.77
N VAL A 185 -1.97 -12.23 -23.54
CA VAL A 185 -2.69 -12.78 -22.37
C VAL A 185 -2.65 -14.30 -22.39
N GLY A 186 -2.85 -14.94 -23.55
CA GLY A 186 -2.74 -16.38 -23.70
C GLY A 186 -1.36 -16.92 -23.31
N LEU A 187 -0.29 -16.25 -23.75
CA LEU A 187 1.08 -16.61 -23.38
C LEU A 187 1.37 -16.42 -21.89
N ALA A 188 0.91 -15.30 -21.31
CA ALA A 188 1.06 -15.02 -19.87
C ALA A 188 0.31 -16.06 -19.01
N GLN A 189 -0.90 -16.46 -19.42
CA GLN A 189 -1.69 -17.46 -18.72
C GLN A 189 -1.03 -18.85 -18.80
N ASN A 190 -0.44 -19.20 -19.93
CA ASN A 190 0.35 -20.42 -20.08
C ASN A 190 1.59 -20.41 -19.17
N PHE A 191 2.33 -19.31 -19.14
CA PHE A 191 3.48 -19.13 -18.25
C PHE A 191 3.10 -19.35 -16.78
N ALA A 192 2.04 -18.68 -16.31
CA ALA A 192 1.58 -18.81 -14.93
C ALA A 192 1.20 -20.26 -14.57
N ALA A 193 0.50 -20.94 -15.48
CA ALA A 193 0.14 -22.35 -15.31
C ALA A 193 1.37 -23.27 -15.25
N LEU A 194 2.34 -23.08 -16.16
CA LEU A 194 3.58 -23.87 -16.18
C LEU A 194 4.41 -23.61 -14.92
N LYS A 195 4.62 -22.33 -14.55
CA LYS A 195 5.37 -21.96 -13.35
C LYS A 195 4.76 -22.60 -12.11
N ALA A 196 3.44 -22.53 -11.95
CA ALA A 196 2.74 -23.15 -10.81
C ALA A 196 2.85 -24.68 -10.80
N LEU A 197 2.84 -25.34 -11.98
CA LEU A 197 2.97 -26.79 -12.09
C LEU A 197 4.36 -27.31 -11.70
N VAL A 198 5.42 -26.56 -12.01
CA VAL A 198 6.79 -27.02 -11.81
C VAL A 198 7.41 -26.59 -10.47
N THR A 199 6.72 -25.71 -9.74
CA THR A 199 7.12 -25.19 -8.42
C THR A 199 6.26 -25.79 -7.30
N ASP A 200 5.36 -25.00 -6.72
CA ASP A 200 4.62 -25.32 -5.49
C ASP A 200 3.32 -26.12 -5.72
N GLY A 201 3.00 -26.40 -6.99
CA GLY A 201 1.82 -27.14 -7.42
C GLY A 201 0.55 -26.29 -7.50
N ILE A 202 -0.31 -26.56 -8.48
CA ILE A 202 -1.56 -25.81 -8.74
C ILE A 202 -2.47 -25.78 -7.50
N GLN A 203 -2.51 -26.86 -6.72
CA GLN A 203 -3.39 -26.97 -5.55
C GLN A 203 -3.08 -25.93 -4.47
N LYS A 204 -1.80 -25.66 -4.17
CA LYS A 204 -1.45 -24.62 -3.18
C LYS A 204 -1.84 -23.22 -3.67
N GLY A 205 -1.66 -22.92 -4.96
CA GLY A 205 -2.09 -21.65 -5.56
C GLY A 205 -3.62 -21.47 -5.57
N HIS A 206 -4.36 -22.52 -5.95
CA HIS A 206 -5.82 -22.52 -5.93
C HIS A 206 -6.38 -22.42 -4.50
N MET A 207 -5.77 -23.11 -3.53
CA MET A 207 -6.14 -23.02 -2.13
C MET A 207 -5.96 -21.60 -1.59
N ARG A 208 -4.86 -20.91 -1.95
CA ARG A 208 -4.66 -19.52 -1.53
C ARG A 208 -5.68 -18.57 -2.17
N LEU A 209 -6.01 -18.73 -3.45
CA LEU A 209 -7.07 -17.96 -4.11
C LEU A 209 -8.46 -18.25 -3.52
N HIS A 210 -8.74 -19.51 -3.20
CA HIS A 210 -9.97 -19.92 -2.55
C HIS A 210 -10.07 -19.33 -1.13
N ALA A 211 -8.97 -19.38 -0.36
CA ALA A 211 -8.88 -18.78 0.97
C ALA A 211 -9.09 -17.27 0.92
N ARG A 212 -8.51 -16.55 -0.06
CA ARG A 212 -8.78 -15.12 -0.29
C ARG A 212 -10.24 -14.85 -0.59
N SER A 213 -10.87 -15.67 -1.44
CA SER A 213 -12.30 -15.52 -1.75
C SER A 213 -13.17 -15.75 -0.51
N VAL A 214 -12.84 -16.75 0.31
CA VAL A 214 -13.57 -17.06 1.56
C VAL A 214 -13.33 -16.00 2.63
N ALA A 215 -12.12 -15.45 2.75
CA ALA A 215 -11.83 -14.32 3.63
C ALA A 215 -12.61 -13.06 3.23
N SER A 216 -12.75 -12.77 1.93
CA SER A 216 -13.59 -11.66 1.46
C SER A 216 -15.07 -11.83 1.81
N LEU A 217 -15.60 -13.06 1.82
CA LEU A 217 -17.01 -13.33 2.13
C LEU A 217 -17.39 -12.94 3.57
N VAL A 218 -16.45 -13.04 4.51
CA VAL A 218 -16.67 -12.65 5.92
C VAL A 218 -16.36 -11.17 6.20
N LYS A 219 -16.15 -10.37 5.15
CA LYS A 219 -15.82 -8.93 5.24
C LYS A 219 -14.60 -8.65 6.14
N THR A 220 -13.59 -9.51 6.08
CA THR A 220 -12.36 -9.32 6.84
C THR A 220 -11.77 -7.94 6.55
N PRO A 221 -11.52 -7.10 7.58
CA PRO A 221 -10.84 -5.82 7.42
C PRO A 221 -9.45 -6.02 6.78
N ASN A 222 -9.02 -5.08 5.93
CA ASN A 222 -7.78 -5.20 5.15
C ASN A 222 -6.55 -5.55 6.01
N TYR A 223 -6.47 -5.01 7.22
CA TYR A 223 -5.35 -5.22 8.15
C TYR A 223 -5.33 -6.61 8.80
N TYR A 224 -6.41 -7.40 8.72
CA TYR A 224 -6.43 -8.81 9.12
C TYR A 224 -6.46 -9.77 7.92
N PHE A 225 -6.56 -9.24 6.70
CA PHE A 225 -6.93 -10.03 5.54
C PHE A 225 -5.90 -11.11 5.20
N ASP A 226 -4.63 -10.73 5.15
CA ASP A 226 -3.57 -11.69 4.81
C ASP A 226 -3.32 -12.69 5.93
N ASP A 227 -3.42 -12.28 7.21
CA ASP A 227 -3.32 -13.18 8.37
C ASP A 227 -4.44 -14.23 8.40
N VAL A 228 -5.68 -13.81 8.09
CA VAL A 228 -6.82 -14.73 7.98
C VAL A 228 -6.61 -15.70 6.82
N VAL A 229 -6.11 -15.23 5.68
CA VAL A 229 -5.82 -16.08 4.50
C VAL A 229 -4.73 -17.11 4.82
N GLU A 230 -3.68 -16.70 5.50
CA GLU A 230 -2.57 -17.58 5.88
C GLU A 230 -3.03 -18.65 6.87
N ARG A 231 -3.66 -18.26 7.99
CA ARG A 231 -4.20 -19.21 8.99
C ARG A 231 -5.28 -20.12 8.38
N LEU A 232 -6.05 -19.65 7.39
CA LEU A 232 -7.01 -20.51 6.66
C LEU A 232 -6.30 -21.60 5.84
N VAL A 233 -5.23 -21.24 5.13
CA VAL A 233 -4.44 -22.20 4.34
C VAL A 233 -3.75 -23.20 5.27
N GLU A 234 -3.17 -22.74 6.38
CA GLU A 234 -2.53 -23.60 7.38
C GLU A 234 -3.52 -24.55 8.06
N SER A 235 -4.73 -24.07 8.38
CA SER A 235 -5.78 -24.88 9.01
C SER A 235 -6.32 -26.00 8.12
N ASN A 236 -6.02 -25.96 6.82
CA ASN A 236 -6.54 -26.87 5.79
C ASN A 236 -8.08 -26.94 5.75
N ASN A 237 -8.77 -25.93 6.31
CA ASN A 237 -10.22 -25.87 6.47
C ASN A 237 -10.75 -24.53 5.96
N ILE A 238 -10.81 -24.39 4.64
CA ILE A 238 -11.17 -23.15 3.95
C ILE A 238 -12.70 -23.01 3.89
N LYS A 239 -13.32 -22.69 5.03
CA LYS A 239 -14.78 -22.47 5.15
C LYS A 239 -15.06 -21.12 5.80
N ALA A 240 -16.18 -20.49 5.42
CA ALA A 240 -16.55 -19.17 5.93
C ALA A 240 -16.65 -19.12 7.47
N TRP A 241 -17.17 -20.17 8.11
CA TRP A 241 -17.21 -20.24 9.57
C TRP A 241 -15.81 -20.27 10.21
N LYS A 242 -14.84 -20.95 9.58
CA LYS A 242 -13.46 -21.02 10.08
C LYS A 242 -12.75 -19.69 9.87
N ALA A 243 -13.03 -19.00 8.77
CA ALA A 243 -12.55 -17.65 8.52
C ALA A 243 -13.08 -16.66 9.57
N ALA A 244 -14.36 -16.77 9.95
CA ALA A 244 -14.96 -15.97 11.01
C ALA A 244 -14.40 -16.30 12.40
N GLU A 245 -14.12 -17.58 12.70
CA GLU A 245 -13.46 -18.00 13.93
C GLU A 245 -12.04 -17.41 14.03
N ILE A 246 -11.24 -17.57 12.98
CA ILE A 246 -9.87 -17.01 12.91
C ILE A 246 -9.89 -15.48 13.04
N LEU A 247 -10.82 -14.81 12.36
CA LEU A 247 -11.00 -13.36 12.50
C LEU A 247 -11.34 -12.97 13.93
N LYS A 248 -12.26 -13.69 14.57
CA LYS A 248 -12.64 -13.45 15.97
C LYS A 248 -11.48 -13.71 16.94
N ASP A 249 -10.66 -14.71 16.68
CA ASP A 249 -9.45 -14.99 17.46
C ASP A 249 -8.43 -13.86 17.29
N LEU A 250 -8.22 -13.35 16.07
CA LEU A 250 -7.35 -12.19 15.81
C LEU A 250 -7.89 -10.89 16.44
N GLU A 251 -9.20 -10.70 16.42
CA GLU A 251 -9.89 -9.60 17.10
C GLU A 251 -9.78 -9.74 18.63
N TYR A 252 -9.88 -10.96 19.15
CA TYR A 252 -9.77 -11.26 20.58
C TYR A 252 -8.33 -11.18 21.08
N GLU A 253 -7.35 -11.66 20.32
CA GLU A 253 -5.91 -11.48 20.56
C GLU A 253 -5.55 -9.99 20.58
N ARG A 254 -6.17 -9.18 19.71
CA ARG A 254 -6.03 -7.72 19.72
C ARG A 254 -6.74 -7.07 20.90
N THR A 255 -7.96 -7.52 21.25
CA THR A 255 -8.74 -6.99 22.37
C THR A 255 -8.09 -7.31 23.72
N LEU A 256 -7.56 -8.52 23.89
CA LEU A 256 -6.75 -8.92 25.03
C LEU A 256 -5.43 -8.16 25.10
N SER A 257 -4.81 -7.82 23.96
CA SER A 257 -3.65 -6.92 23.98
C SER A 257 -4.04 -5.49 24.36
N LEU A 258 -5.25 -5.01 24.06
CA LEU A 258 -5.69 -3.65 24.38
C LEU A 258 -6.19 -3.47 25.82
N ALA A 259 -6.73 -4.51 26.46
CA ALA A 259 -7.31 -4.42 27.82
C ALA A 259 -6.27 -4.27 28.96
N ASN A 260 -4.99 -4.58 28.71
CA ASN A 260 -3.90 -4.48 29.69
C ASN A 260 -2.79 -3.48 29.29
N ASN A 261 -2.98 -2.72 28.22
CA ASN A 261 -1.98 -1.77 27.75
C ASN A 261 -1.92 -0.52 28.62
N GLU A 262 -0.69 -0.11 28.94
CA GLU A 262 -0.41 1.25 29.39
C GLU A 262 -0.26 2.14 28.17
N PHE A 263 -1.08 3.19 28.10
CA PHE A 263 -1.13 4.09 26.96
C PHE A 263 -0.23 5.30 27.17
N SER A 264 0.04 6.01 26.07
CA SER A 264 0.66 7.32 26.03
C SER A 264 0.10 8.12 24.86
N ALA A 265 0.22 9.44 24.94
CA ALA A 265 -0.23 10.31 23.86
C ALA A 265 0.84 10.49 22.77
N GLY A 266 0.41 10.61 21.51
CA GLY A 266 1.19 11.23 20.45
C GLY A 266 1.16 12.74 20.57
N LYS A 267 1.74 13.45 19.59
CA LYS A 267 1.71 14.91 19.54
C LYS A 267 1.25 15.45 18.19
N ILE A 268 0.64 16.62 18.25
CA ILE A 268 0.46 17.52 17.12
C ILE A 268 1.01 18.87 17.57
N ILE A 269 1.97 19.44 16.82
CA ILE A 269 2.41 20.81 17.07
C ILE A 269 1.54 21.70 16.19
N LEU A 270 0.80 22.61 16.82
CA LEU A 270 0.03 23.63 16.08
C LEU A 270 0.92 24.82 15.76
N PHE A 271 1.80 25.22 16.69
CA PHE A 271 2.71 26.35 16.53
C PHE A 271 4.04 26.10 17.26
N GLY A 272 5.11 26.74 16.80
CA GLY A 272 6.42 26.70 17.47
C GLY A 272 7.37 25.60 17.00
N GLU A 273 7.12 24.99 15.84
CA GLU A 273 8.08 24.07 15.22
C GLU A 273 9.44 24.74 15.04
N HIS A 274 10.51 24.02 15.42
CA HIS A 274 11.90 24.49 15.50
C HIS A 274 12.15 25.63 16.49
N ALA A 275 11.27 26.63 16.58
CA ALA A 275 11.39 27.76 17.49
C ALA A 275 11.48 27.34 18.98
N ALA A 276 10.82 26.23 19.36
CA ALA A 276 10.92 25.65 20.71
C ALA A 276 12.36 25.27 21.14
N VAL A 277 13.25 25.00 20.19
CA VAL A 277 14.67 24.71 20.48
C VAL A 277 15.44 25.99 20.86
N TYR A 278 14.95 27.15 20.42
CA TYR A 278 15.52 28.48 20.59
C TYR A 278 14.74 29.31 21.62
N ASP A 279 14.24 28.65 22.67
CA ASP A 279 13.57 29.28 23.81
C ASP A 279 12.28 30.06 23.51
N LYS A 280 11.65 29.79 22.36
CA LYS A 280 10.32 30.30 22.02
C LYS A 280 9.21 29.33 22.46
N HIS A 281 7.99 29.82 22.51
CA HIS A 281 6.79 29.07 22.84
C HIS A 281 6.41 28.11 21.69
N ALA A 282 5.90 26.94 22.08
CA ALA A 282 5.27 26.01 21.16
C ALA A 282 3.95 25.49 21.73
N LEU A 283 2.90 25.58 20.92
CA LEU A 283 1.58 25.07 21.25
C LEU A 283 1.42 23.67 20.66
N ALA A 284 1.17 22.68 21.52
CA ALA A 284 0.97 21.30 21.10
C ALA A 284 -0.27 20.67 21.75
N ILE A 285 -0.89 19.75 21.02
CA ILE A 285 -2.09 19.01 21.42
C ILE A 285 -1.79 17.50 21.39
N PRO A 286 -2.24 16.73 22.40
CA PRO A 286 -2.00 15.30 22.45
C PRO A 286 -2.83 14.55 21.41
N ILE A 287 -2.33 13.40 20.96
CA ILE A 287 -3.16 12.37 20.32
C ILE A 287 -3.34 11.29 21.39
N ILE A 288 -4.48 11.30 22.07
CA ILE A 288 -4.75 10.45 23.22
C ILE A 288 -4.79 8.97 22.79
N LYS A 289 -4.21 8.09 23.61
CA LYS A 289 -4.14 6.63 23.37
C LYS A 289 -3.50 6.25 22.03
N ALA A 290 -2.55 7.07 21.57
CA ALA A 290 -1.88 6.84 20.30
C ALA A 290 -0.93 5.63 20.31
N VAL A 291 -0.28 5.38 21.44
CA VAL A 291 0.64 4.24 21.61
C VAL A 291 0.29 3.51 22.91
N GLY A 292 0.12 2.20 22.82
CA GLY A 292 -0.08 1.32 23.97
C GLY A 292 1.03 0.29 24.07
N ALA A 293 1.49 0.00 25.28
CA ALA A 293 2.47 -1.05 25.54
C ALA A 293 2.03 -1.95 26.69
N ASN A 294 2.41 -3.22 26.61
CA ASN A 294 2.28 -4.19 27.68
C ASN A 294 3.61 -4.92 27.86
N ALA A 295 4.04 -5.07 29.10
CA ALA A 295 5.28 -5.75 29.46
C ALA A 295 4.94 -6.92 30.39
N LEU A 296 5.41 -8.11 30.04
CA LEU A 296 5.25 -9.32 30.84
C LEU A 296 6.61 -9.89 31.20
N PRO A 297 6.83 -10.38 32.43
CA PRO A 297 8.07 -11.06 32.78
C PRO A 297 8.34 -12.24 31.85
N PHE A 298 9.58 -12.38 31.41
CA PHE A 298 10.00 -13.36 30.42
C PHE A 298 11.27 -14.08 30.90
N LYS A 299 11.38 -15.38 30.61
CA LYS A 299 12.50 -16.21 31.10
C LYS A 299 13.74 -16.14 30.21
N GLU A 300 13.56 -15.80 28.94
CA GLU A 300 14.65 -15.62 27.99
C GLU A 300 15.08 -14.15 27.96
N GLU A 301 15.88 -13.77 26.96
CA GLU A 301 16.27 -12.37 26.76
C GLU A 301 15.04 -11.48 26.47
N THR A 302 15.13 -10.23 26.92
CA THR A 302 14.07 -9.25 26.68
C THR A 302 13.77 -9.11 25.19
N LYS A 303 12.50 -9.21 24.81
CA LYS A 303 12.05 -9.14 23.41
C LYS A 303 10.99 -8.07 23.24
N ILE A 304 11.12 -7.28 22.18
CA ILE A 304 10.18 -6.23 21.83
C ILE A 304 9.52 -6.54 20.50
N THR A 305 8.20 -6.35 20.44
CA THR A 305 7.41 -6.50 19.24
C THR A 305 6.53 -5.27 19.01
N ILE A 306 6.54 -4.75 17.77
CA ILE A 306 5.62 -3.70 17.30
C ILE A 306 4.88 -4.28 16.10
N SER A 307 3.64 -4.73 16.34
CA SER A 307 2.89 -5.51 15.35
C SER A 307 2.62 -4.72 14.07
N GLU A 308 2.22 -3.45 14.18
CA GLU A 308 1.87 -2.60 13.05
C GLU A 308 3.06 -2.25 12.15
N TRP A 309 4.29 -2.36 12.67
CA TRP A 309 5.51 -2.07 11.91
C TRP A 309 6.25 -3.34 11.48
N GLY A 310 5.71 -4.52 11.79
CA GLY A 310 6.37 -5.81 11.52
C GLY A 310 7.72 -5.95 12.25
N LEU A 311 7.93 -5.21 13.34
CA LEU A 311 9.20 -5.20 14.07
C LEU A 311 9.16 -6.23 15.20
N SER A 312 10.13 -7.15 15.21
CA SER A 312 10.37 -8.06 16.33
C SER A 312 11.86 -8.17 16.56
N THR A 313 12.36 -7.70 17.70
CA THR A 313 13.78 -7.68 18.03
C THR A 313 14.06 -8.11 19.46
N THR A 314 15.23 -8.68 19.69
CA THR A 314 15.74 -9.04 21.03
C THR A 314 16.66 -7.92 21.51
N ILE A 315 16.51 -7.53 22.77
CA ILE A 315 17.24 -6.42 23.38
C ILE A 315 18.55 -6.91 23.99
N ASN A 316 19.66 -6.40 23.48
CA ASN A 316 20.97 -6.63 24.08
C ASN A 316 21.19 -5.65 25.24
N ARG A 317 21.26 -6.16 26.48
CA ARG A 317 21.43 -5.37 27.72
C ARG A 317 22.76 -4.62 27.82
N LYS A 318 23.72 -4.89 26.93
CA LYS A 318 25.04 -4.22 26.88
C LYS A 318 25.17 -3.16 25.79
N ASP A 319 24.19 -3.06 24.89
CA ASP A 319 24.21 -2.13 23.77
C ASP A 319 23.32 -0.91 24.09
N TYR A 320 23.89 0.29 24.01
CA TYR A 320 23.17 1.55 24.27
C TYR A 320 22.86 2.34 23.00
N THR A 321 22.84 1.67 21.85
CA THR A 321 22.51 2.28 20.56
C THR A 321 21.07 1.97 20.12
N GLY A 322 20.46 2.89 19.39
CA GLY A 322 19.12 2.72 18.81
C GLY A 322 18.06 2.30 19.83
N VAL A 323 17.27 1.27 19.46
CA VAL A 323 16.18 0.73 20.32
C VAL A 323 16.73 0.08 21.59
N ASN A 324 17.92 -0.56 21.55
CA ASN A 324 18.55 -1.13 22.74
C ASN A 324 18.85 -0.03 23.77
N GLY A 325 19.39 1.10 23.31
CA GLY A 325 19.68 2.25 24.16
C GLY A 325 18.46 2.82 24.87
N VAL A 326 17.34 2.97 24.17
CA VAL A 326 16.10 3.46 24.78
C VAL A 326 15.63 2.51 25.89
N VAL A 327 15.56 1.22 25.61
CA VAL A 327 15.05 0.21 26.55
C VAL A 327 15.98 0.06 27.75
N ASN A 328 17.30 0.00 27.52
CA ASN A 328 18.27 -0.12 28.59
C ASN A 328 18.28 1.13 29.49
N THR A 329 18.15 2.33 28.91
CA THR A 329 18.00 3.58 29.70
C THR A 329 16.76 3.52 30.61
N ILE A 330 15.63 3.00 30.09
CA ILE A 330 14.41 2.82 30.90
C ILE A 330 14.64 1.81 32.02
N PHE A 331 15.26 0.66 31.71
CA PHE A 331 15.47 -0.41 32.68
C PHE A 331 16.43 0.01 33.80
N ASP A 332 17.47 0.78 33.46
CA ASP A 332 18.40 1.34 34.45
C ASP A 332 17.71 2.38 35.33
N ALA A 333 16.92 3.27 34.74
CA ALA A 333 16.21 4.31 35.49
C ALA A 333 15.09 3.77 36.39
N LEU A 334 14.53 2.61 36.06
CA LEU A 334 13.54 1.88 36.86
C LEU A 334 14.17 0.80 37.77
N GLU A 335 15.49 0.66 37.79
CA GLU A 335 16.23 -0.30 38.62
C GLU A 335 15.76 -1.76 38.47
N VAL A 336 15.49 -2.17 37.23
CA VAL A 336 14.86 -3.46 36.86
C VAL A 336 15.75 -4.68 37.16
N GLY A 337 17.05 -4.48 37.33
CA GLY A 337 18.04 -5.54 37.57
C GLY A 337 18.18 -6.51 36.39
N ASP A 338 18.19 -7.81 36.69
CA ASP A 338 18.35 -8.91 35.72
C ASP A 338 17.02 -9.45 35.16
N LEU A 339 15.90 -8.79 35.46
CA LEU A 339 14.59 -9.19 34.94
C LEU A 339 14.52 -8.96 33.42
N ASN A 340 13.89 -9.91 32.72
CA ASN A 340 13.61 -9.81 31.30
C ASN A 340 12.12 -9.70 31.03
N PHE A 341 11.77 -9.07 29.92
CA PHE A 341 10.38 -8.80 29.54
C PHE A 341 10.08 -9.17 28.10
N PHE A 342 8.87 -9.67 27.88
CA PHE A 342 8.25 -9.64 26.57
C PHE A 342 7.39 -8.39 26.49
N ILE A 343 7.81 -7.43 25.67
CA ILE A 343 7.15 -6.13 25.51
C ILE A 343 6.43 -6.11 24.17
N LYS A 344 5.11 -5.99 24.22
CA LYS A 344 4.26 -5.82 23.04
C LYS A 344 3.82 -4.37 22.96
N ILE A 345 4.04 -3.75 21.82
CA ILE A 345 3.69 -2.37 21.53
C ILE A 345 2.68 -2.36 20.38
N SER A 346 1.68 -1.50 20.53
CA SER A 346 0.68 -1.18 19.51
C SER A 346 0.68 0.32 19.28
N SER A 347 0.72 0.77 18.02
CA SER A 347 0.75 2.19 17.66
C SER A 347 -0.28 2.50 16.58
N SER A 348 -1.14 3.50 16.82
CA SER A 348 -1.98 4.11 15.79
C SER A 348 -1.23 5.18 14.97
N LEU A 349 0.00 5.52 15.37
CA LEU A 349 0.83 6.49 14.67
C LEU A 349 1.72 5.80 13.63
N PRO A 350 1.76 6.28 12.39
CA PRO A 350 2.71 5.80 11.39
C PRO A 350 4.15 6.18 11.78
N GLN A 351 5.10 5.35 11.35
CA GLN A 351 6.51 5.53 11.67
C GLN A 351 7.11 6.73 10.93
N GLY A 352 7.86 7.57 11.63
CA GLY A 352 8.63 8.66 11.01
C GLY A 352 7.80 9.83 10.47
N MET A 353 6.58 10.01 10.96
CA MET A 353 5.64 11.04 10.47
C MET A 353 5.58 12.32 11.32
N GLY A 354 6.50 12.51 12.28
CA GLY A 354 6.58 13.74 13.07
C GLY A 354 5.55 13.88 14.20
N LEU A 355 4.77 12.83 14.49
CA LEU A 355 3.71 12.81 15.51
C LEU A 355 4.18 12.35 16.91
N GLY A 356 5.48 12.38 17.18
CA GLY A 356 6.04 12.07 18.51
C GLY A 356 6.07 10.58 18.85
N SER A 357 6.06 9.68 17.86
CA SER A 357 6.02 8.23 18.10
C SER A 357 7.18 7.70 18.96
N SER A 358 8.37 8.33 18.88
CA SER A 358 9.54 7.94 19.69
C SER A 358 9.30 8.17 21.18
N ALA A 359 8.96 9.40 21.56
CA ALA A 359 8.67 9.76 22.94
C ALA A 359 7.45 9.00 23.50
N ALA A 360 6.39 8.84 22.69
CA ALA A 360 5.21 8.06 23.08
C ALA A 360 5.57 6.60 23.37
N ILE A 361 6.36 5.94 22.51
CA ILE A 361 6.84 4.58 22.75
C ILE A 361 7.65 4.49 24.05
N ALA A 362 8.57 5.44 24.30
CA ALA A 362 9.34 5.44 25.54
C ALA A 362 8.42 5.57 26.78
N VAL A 363 7.46 6.49 26.78
CA VAL A 363 6.48 6.68 27.87
C VAL A 363 5.64 5.42 28.08
N ALA A 364 5.12 4.81 27.02
CA ALA A 364 4.32 3.59 27.10
C ALA A 364 5.14 2.43 27.69
N ILE A 365 6.40 2.25 27.27
CA ILE A 365 7.30 1.22 27.82
C ILE A 365 7.58 1.48 29.30
N ILE A 366 7.88 2.73 29.70
CA ILE A 366 8.12 3.09 31.11
C ILE A 366 6.92 2.69 31.96
N ARG A 367 5.70 3.08 31.55
CA ARG A 367 4.46 2.74 32.28
C ARG A 367 4.23 1.24 32.35
N ALA A 368 4.37 0.54 31.23
CA ALA A 368 4.15 -0.91 31.15
C ALA A 368 5.14 -1.70 32.03
N VAL A 369 6.42 -1.35 31.99
CA VAL A 369 7.46 -2.00 32.80
C VAL A 369 7.26 -1.68 34.28
N ALA A 370 7.04 -0.41 34.65
CA ALA A 370 6.78 0.00 36.02
C ALA A 370 5.57 -0.75 36.62
N LYS A 371 4.49 -0.90 35.85
CA LYS A 371 3.33 -1.71 36.25
C LYS A 371 3.68 -3.20 36.40
N SER A 372 4.46 -3.77 35.48
CA SER A 372 4.86 -5.18 35.53
C SER A 372 5.71 -5.53 36.76
N ILE A 373 6.51 -4.59 37.28
CA ILE A 373 7.31 -4.76 38.49
C ILE A 373 6.66 -4.14 39.73
N ASN A 374 5.42 -3.65 39.58
CA ASN A 374 4.58 -3.09 40.64
C ASN A 374 5.22 -1.88 41.37
N ILE A 375 5.88 -0.99 40.62
CA ILE A 375 6.43 0.27 41.10
C ILE A 375 5.48 1.42 40.75
N SER A 376 5.18 2.26 41.74
CA SER A 376 4.47 3.52 41.51
C SER A 376 5.45 4.58 41.05
N ILE A 377 5.19 5.20 39.90
CA ILE A 377 6.01 6.25 39.31
C ILE A 377 5.10 7.40 38.87
N ASP A 378 5.48 8.64 39.20
CA ASP A 378 4.71 9.82 38.81
C ASP A 378 5.05 10.30 37.40
N ASN A 379 4.18 11.14 36.82
CA ASN A 379 4.38 11.68 35.48
C ASN A 379 5.64 12.57 35.39
N GLU A 380 6.08 13.21 36.47
CA GLU A 380 7.31 13.99 36.45
C GLU A 380 8.54 13.09 36.22
N ARG A 381 8.62 11.96 36.94
CA ARG A 381 9.70 11.00 36.78
C ARG A 381 9.63 10.29 35.43
N ILE A 382 8.44 9.89 34.97
CA ILE A 382 8.25 9.34 33.62
C ILE A 382 8.77 10.33 32.57
N ASN A 383 8.40 11.60 32.68
CA ASN A 383 8.81 12.65 31.76
C ASN A 383 10.34 12.85 31.74
N GLN A 384 10.99 12.80 32.90
CA GLN A 384 12.45 12.88 33.01
C GLN A 384 13.15 11.71 32.30
N ILE A 385 12.68 10.48 32.48
CA ILE A 385 13.26 9.29 31.84
C ILE A 385 13.04 9.36 30.33
N ALA A 386 11.82 9.69 29.88
CA ALA A 386 11.52 9.86 28.46
C ALA A 386 12.39 10.96 27.81
N PHE A 387 12.66 12.06 28.52
CA PHE A 387 13.57 13.11 28.05
C PHE A 387 15.02 12.62 27.90
N GLN A 388 15.49 11.72 28.77
CA GLN A 388 16.81 11.08 28.63
C GLN A 388 16.86 10.18 27.39
N CYS A 389 15.80 9.40 27.14
CA CYS A 389 15.68 8.59 25.92
C CYS A 389 15.70 9.46 24.66
N GLU A 390 14.98 10.59 24.65
CA GLU A 390 14.97 11.53 23.53
C GLU A 390 16.35 12.19 23.32
N LYS A 391 17.09 12.50 24.39
CA LYS A 391 18.48 13.00 24.26
C LYS A 391 19.39 11.96 23.62
N LEU A 392 19.22 10.68 23.98
CA LEU A 392 19.99 9.59 23.38
C LEU A 392 19.65 9.42 21.88
N ALA A 393 18.37 9.56 21.51
CA ALA A 393 17.91 9.40 20.13
C ALA A 393 18.22 10.61 19.22
N HIS A 394 18.12 11.84 19.74
CA HIS A 394 18.10 13.07 18.94
C HIS A 394 19.15 14.12 19.34
N GLY A 395 19.95 13.88 20.38
CA GLY A 395 21.01 14.76 20.84
C GLY A 395 20.50 15.99 21.63
N ASN A 396 19.84 16.93 20.96
CA ASN A 396 19.34 18.17 21.58
C ASN A 396 17.82 18.35 21.40
N PRO A 397 16.99 17.52 22.05
CA PRO A 397 15.54 17.68 22.03
C PRO A 397 15.09 18.99 22.71
N SER A 398 13.93 19.52 22.31
CA SER A 398 13.30 20.65 23.00
C SER A 398 12.72 20.25 24.35
N GLY A 399 12.18 19.03 24.44
CA GLY A 399 11.48 18.50 25.63
C GLY A 399 9.95 18.48 25.52
N ILE A 400 9.39 18.99 24.41
CA ILE A 400 7.93 19.06 24.22
C ILE A 400 7.31 17.67 24.00
N ASP A 401 7.98 16.79 23.27
CA ASP A 401 7.49 15.47 22.86
C ASP A 401 7.24 14.56 24.07
N ASN A 402 8.25 14.41 24.94
CA ASN A 402 8.11 13.64 26.18
C ASN A 402 7.07 14.26 27.12
N THR A 403 7.01 15.59 27.20
CA THR A 403 6.07 16.29 28.09
C THR A 403 4.63 15.99 27.66
N ILE A 404 4.29 16.21 26.38
CA ILE A 404 2.92 15.98 25.91
C ILE A 404 2.51 14.50 25.93
N SER A 405 3.44 13.60 25.59
CA SER A 405 3.20 12.15 25.65
C SER A 405 2.93 11.65 27.06
N CYS A 406 3.50 12.32 28.07
CA CYS A 406 3.37 11.96 29.48
C CYS A 406 2.14 12.59 30.15
N PHE A 407 1.90 13.89 29.95
CA PHE A 407 0.82 14.60 30.64
C PHE A 407 -0.53 14.48 29.93
N GLU A 408 -0.54 14.17 28.63
CA GLU A 408 -1.76 13.93 27.83
C GLU A 408 -2.75 15.10 27.82
N GLU A 409 -2.24 16.32 27.99
CA GLU A 409 -3.01 17.56 27.97
C GLU A 409 -2.49 18.51 26.87
N PRO A 410 -3.34 19.39 26.31
CA PRO A 410 -2.89 20.49 25.46
C PRO A 410 -1.97 21.43 26.24
N ILE A 411 -0.81 21.76 25.69
CA ILE A 411 0.21 22.56 26.39
C ILE A 411 0.78 23.68 25.54
N LEU A 412 1.08 24.80 26.21
CA LEU A 412 1.99 25.83 25.72
C LEU A 412 3.35 25.63 26.39
N PHE A 413 4.35 25.17 25.65
CA PHE A 413 5.67 24.77 26.13
C PHE A 413 6.74 25.83 25.86
N GLN A 414 7.67 26.02 26.79
CA GLN A 414 8.89 26.81 26.64
C GLN A 414 10.06 26.19 27.43
N LYS A 415 11.13 25.81 26.72
CA LYS A 415 12.23 24.96 27.26
C LYS A 415 12.90 25.50 28.53
N ASN A 416 13.27 26.78 28.55
CA ASN A 416 14.04 27.40 29.64
C ASN A 416 13.18 28.23 30.62
N LYS A 417 11.86 27.99 30.69
CA LYS A 417 10.96 28.60 31.70
C LYS A 417 10.69 27.62 32.84
N SER A 418 10.34 28.12 34.02
CA SER A 418 9.88 27.29 35.15
C SER A 418 8.54 27.82 35.68
N PRO A 419 7.44 27.06 35.57
CA PRO A 419 7.30 25.78 34.86
C PRO A 419 7.58 25.94 33.36
N ASN A 420 8.07 24.87 32.71
CA ASN A 420 8.43 24.86 31.30
C ASN A 420 7.23 24.62 30.36
N PHE A 421 6.02 24.47 30.91
CA PHE A 421 4.78 24.45 30.15
C PHE A 421 3.60 24.92 30.99
N GLU A 422 2.53 25.31 30.30
CA GLU A 422 1.23 25.66 30.85
C GLU A 422 0.15 24.81 30.17
N ILE A 423 -0.81 24.27 30.93
CA ILE A 423 -1.94 23.51 30.38
C ILE A 423 -2.97 24.49 29.79
N ILE A 424 -3.43 24.20 28.58
CA ILE A 424 -4.47 24.96 27.90
C ILE A 424 -5.79 24.20 28.04
N GLU A 425 -6.66 24.68 28.94
CA GLU A 425 -7.99 24.12 29.13
C GLU A 425 -8.85 24.35 27.89
N LEU A 426 -9.33 23.26 27.28
CA LEU A 426 -10.19 23.29 26.10
C LEU A 426 -11.65 23.02 26.47
N ASN A 427 -12.54 23.83 25.90
CA ASN A 427 -13.99 23.57 26.01
C ASN A 427 -14.43 22.41 25.10
N ASN A 428 -13.81 22.28 23.93
CA ASN A 428 -14.09 21.24 22.95
C ASN A 428 -12.80 20.83 22.22
N ALA A 429 -12.72 19.56 21.85
CA ALA A 429 -11.65 19.05 20.99
C ALA A 429 -11.66 19.78 19.64
N PRO A 430 -10.53 20.33 19.17
CA PRO A 430 -10.47 20.99 17.88
C PRO A 430 -10.70 19.97 16.75
N PRO A 431 -11.48 20.32 15.72
CA PRO A 431 -11.79 19.43 14.61
C PRO A 431 -10.59 19.32 13.65
N LEU A 432 -9.62 18.48 14.03
CA LEU A 432 -8.37 18.30 13.30
C LEU A 432 -8.42 17.08 12.37
N LEU A 433 -7.69 17.16 11.27
CA LEU A 433 -7.38 16.06 10.38
C LEU A 433 -5.88 16.07 10.07
N ILE A 434 -5.25 14.91 10.16
CA ILE A 434 -3.83 14.74 9.81
C ILE A 434 -3.74 14.06 8.45
N GLY A 435 -2.96 14.64 7.53
CA GLY A 435 -2.61 14.03 6.25
C GLY A 435 -1.14 13.60 6.25
N PHE A 436 -0.85 12.41 5.73
CA PHE A 436 0.50 11.86 5.67
C PHE A 436 1.12 12.06 4.29
N SER A 437 2.31 12.64 4.25
CA SER A 437 3.13 12.68 3.04
C SER A 437 3.69 11.29 2.72
N LYS A 438 4.09 11.09 1.46
CA LYS A 438 4.65 9.82 0.97
C LYS A 438 6.08 9.57 1.44
N HIS A 439 6.69 10.56 2.08
CA HIS A 439 8.07 10.52 2.54
C HIS A 439 8.14 10.77 4.04
N SER A 440 8.82 9.88 4.77
CA SER A 440 9.08 10.09 6.19
C SER A 440 10.03 11.26 6.41
N SER A 441 9.85 11.96 7.54
CA SER A 441 10.76 13.03 7.94
C SER A 441 11.96 12.46 8.69
N HIS A 442 13.18 12.85 8.31
CA HIS A 442 14.38 12.62 9.12
C HIS A 442 14.58 13.79 10.09
N THR A 443 14.00 13.71 11.29
CA THR A 443 14.02 14.77 12.32
C THR A 443 15.42 15.34 12.57
N ILE A 444 16.43 14.46 12.67
CA ILE A 444 17.81 14.83 12.99
C ILE A 444 18.45 15.69 11.89
N SER A 445 18.27 15.33 10.62
CA SER A 445 18.87 16.09 9.52
C SER A 445 18.21 17.45 9.38
N GLN A 446 16.90 17.55 9.59
CA GLN A 446 16.18 18.83 9.49
C GLN A 446 16.58 19.81 10.59
N VAL A 447 16.65 19.37 11.85
CA VAL A 447 17.10 20.22 12.96
C VAL A 447 18.55 20.68 12.74
N SER A 448 19.43 19.79 12.28
CA SER A 448 20.83 20.13 11.97
C SER A 448 20.95 21.13 10.81
N ASN A 449 20.14 20.97 9.75
CA ASN A 449 20.11 21.86 8.60
C ASN A 449 19.60 23.26 8.99
N VAL A 450 18.50 23.33 9.74
CA VAL A 450 17.98 24.59 10.28
C VAL A 450 19.01 25.24 11.20
N GLY A 451 19.64 24.49 12.10
CA GLY A 451 20.71 25.00 12.96
C GLY A 451 21.90 25.56 12.17
N SER A 452 22.29 24.90 11.08
CA SER A 452 23.36 25.36 10.19
C SER A 452 23.00 26.66 9.46
N ARG A 453 21.74 26.81 9.01
CA ARG A 453 21.25 28.04 8.36
C ARG A 453 21.06 29.18 9.35
N TYR A 454 20.54 28.87 10.54
CA TYR A 454 20.41 29.78 11.67
C TYR A 454 21.76 30.43 12.00
N ASN A 455 22.82 29.62 12.19
CA ASN A 455 24.16 30.14 12.51
C ASN A 455 24.76 31.04 11.42
N LYS A 456 24.31 30.89 10.16
CA LYS A 456 24.74 31.75 9.05
C LYS A 456 23.96 33.07 8.96
N ASN A 457 22.71 33.09 9.44
CA ASN A 457 21.76 34.20 9.26
C ASN A 457 20.96 34.46 10.56
N ILE A 458 21.67 34.63 11.68
CA ILE A 458 21.09 34.69 13.03
C ILE A 458 19.97 35.74 13.11
N SER A 459 20.22 36.98 12.64
CA SER A 459 19.24 38.08 12.75
C SER A 459 17.94 37.79 11.99
N GLN A 460 18.01 37.21 10.79
CA GLN A 460 16.81 36.88 10.02
C GLN A 460 16.02 35.73 10.67
N TYR A 461 16.71 34.69 11.16
CA TYR A 461 16.06 33.55 11.79
C TYR A 461 15.46 33.92 13.16
N GLU A 462 16.14 34.73 13.97
CA GLU A 462 15.57 35.26 15.22
C GLU A 462 14.27 36.04 14.94
N THR A 463 14.26 36.90 13.92
CA THR A 463 13.03 37.63 13.54
C THR A 463 11.90 36.67 13.13
N ILE A 464 12.22 35.59 12.40
CA ILE A 464 11.22 34.58 12.03
C ILE A 464 10.72 33.83 13.28
N PHE A 465 11.63 33.44 14.18
CA PHE A 465 11.28 32.74 15.41
C PHE A 465 10.52 33.61 16.41
N ASP A 466 10.79 34.92 16.48
CA ASP A 466 10.00 35.88 17.26
C ASP A 466 8.56 35.99 16.73
N HIS A 467 8.38 36.01 15.41
CA HIS A 467 7.02 35.98 14.85
C HIS A 467 6.32 34.63 15.09
N ILE A 468 7.04 33.50 14.99
CA ILE A 468 6.47 32.19 15.35
C ILE A 468 6.09 32.16 16.84
N ASP A 469 6.89 32.76 17.72
CA ASP A 469 6.60 32.89 19.15
C ASP A 469 5.30 33.66 19.40
N GLU A 470 5.14 34.82 18.75
CA GLU A 470 3.91 35.63 18.84
C GLU A 470 2.68 34.84 18.35
N LEU A 471 2.83 34.09 17.25
CA LEU A 471 1.76 33.24 16.72
C LEU A 471 1.44 32.07 17.66
N SER A 472 2.42 31.47 18.34
CA SER A 472 2.20 30.42 19.33
C SER A 472 1.33 30.92 20.49
N CYS A 473 1.64 32.11 21.02
CA CYS A 473 0.87 32.74 22.10
C CYS A 473 -0.57 33.07 21.65
N LYS A 474 -0.73 33.76 20.52
CA LYS A 474 -2.07 34.08 19.97
C LYS A 474 -2.86 32.82 19.60
N GLY A 475 -2.18 31.80 19.07
CA GLY A 475 -2.77 30.51 18.76
C GLY A 475 -3.32 29.82 20.01
N ALA A 476 -2.62 29.91 21.14
CA ALA A 476 -3.09 29.37 22.41
C ALA A 476 -4.35 30.09 22.91
N GLU A 477 -4.40 31.42 22.80
CA GLU A 477 -5.59 32.22 23.13
C GLU A 477 -6.78 31.88 22.23
N ALA A 478 -6.58 31.80 20.91
CA ALA A 478 -7.61 31.46 19.94
C ALA A 478 -8.15 30.03 20.15
N LEU A 479 -7.25 29.07 20.43
CA LEU A 479 -7.61 27.70 20.75
C LEU A 479 -8.45 27.62 22.04
N LYS A 480 -8.02 28.30 23.11
CA LYS A 480 -8.75 28.38 24.38
C LYS A 480 -10.14 29.01 24.21
N ALA A 481 -10.26 30.03 23.36
CA ALA A 481 -11.52 30.68 23.05
C ALA A 481 -12.43 29.87 22.09
N GLY A 482 -11.94 28.78 21.49
CA GLY A 482 -12.67 28.03 20.45
C GLY A 482 -12.83 28.81 19.14
N ASN A 483 -12.01 29.84 18.90
CA ASN A 483 -12.06 30.65 17.68
C ASN A 483 -11.29 29.95 16.55
N TYR A 484 -11.84 28.86 16.01
CA TYR A 484 -11.18 28.04 15.00
C TYR A 484 -10.90 28.79 13.68
N LYS A 485 -11.68 29.84 13.37
CA LYS A 485 -11.42 30.67 12.20
C LYS A 485 -10.12 31.46 12.33
N GLU A 486 -9.93 32.11 13.47
CA GLU A 486 -8.68 32.83 13.77
C GLU A 486 -7.51 31.86 13.90
N LEU A 487 -7.69 30.75 14.62
CA LEU A 487 -6.67 29.70 14.76
C LEU A 487 -6.19 29.22 13.39
N GLY A 488 -7.10 28.94 12.46
CA GLY A 488 -6.77 28.51 11.09
C GLY A 488 -6.00 29.56 10.30
N GLN A 489 -6.36 30.85 10.44
CA GLN A 489 -5.61 31.95 9.80
C GLN A 489 -4.18 32.04 10.33
N LEU A 490 -4.01 31.95 11.66
CA LEU A 490 -2.69 31.94 12.30
C LEU A 490 -1.86 30.72 11.83
N MET A 491 -2.48 29.54 11.73
CA MET A 491 -1.81 28.33 11.20
C MET A 491 -1.26 28.56 9.79
N ASN A 492 -2.01 29.24 8.92
CA ASN A 492 -1.59 29.52 7.55
C ASN A 492 -0.39 30.50 7.49
N ILE A 493 -0.40 31.54 8.33
CA ILE A 493 0.72 32.47 8.46
C ILE A 493 1.96 31.74 8.98
N CYS A 494 1.79 30.92 10.03
CA CYS A 494 2.86 30.11 10.59
C CYS A 494 3.47 29.19 9.53
N HIS A 495 2.66 28.54 8.69
CA HIS A 495 3.19 27.70 7.60
C HIS A 495 4.08 28.48 6.62
N GLY A 496 3.71 29.72 6.29
CA GLY A 496 4.54 30.59 5.45
C GLY A 496 5.92 30.86 6.07
N LEU A 497 5.98 31.09 7.38
CA LEU A 497 7.23 31.25 8.12
C LEU A 497 8.06 29.95 8.17
N LEU A 498 7.39 28.80 8.33
CA LEU A 498 8.05 27.49 8.26
C LEU A 498 8.60 27.19 6.85
N ASN A 499 7.91 27.64 5.80
CA ASN A 499 8.43 27.54 4.44
C ASN A 499 9.69 28.42 4.26
N ALA A 500 9.70 29.62 4.85
CA ALA A 500 10.85 30.54 4.79
C ALA A 500 12.15 30.00 5.43
N ILE A 501 12.05 29.05 6.38
CA ILE A 501 13.22 28.35 6.95
C ILE A 501 13.54 27.02 6.23
N GLU A 502 12.92 26.79 5.07
CA GLU A 502 13.18 25.68 4.14
C GLU A 502 12.97 24.29 4.76
N ILE A 503 11.84 24.10 5.45
CA ILE A 503 11.47 22.78 6.02
C ILE A 503 10.21 22.18 5.39
N SER A 504 9.53 22.88 4.48
CA SER A 504 8.42 22.31 3.71
C SER A 504 8.91 21.62 2.42
N THR A 505 8.08 20.75 1.85
CA THR A 505 8.39 20.00 0.62
C THR A 505 7.22 20.10 -0.37
N PRO A 506 7.43 19.87 -1.68
CA PRO A 506 6.34 19.88 -2.65
C PRO A 506 5.18 18.95 -2.28
N ASP A 507 5.47 17.80 -1.65
CA ASP A 507 4.45 16.85 -1.22
C ASP A 507 3.62 17.38 -0.03
N LEU A 508 4.27 18.01 0.95
CA LEU A 508 3.59 18.68 2.07
C LEU A 508 2.74 19.85 1.58
N GLU A 509 3.27 20.68 0.67
CA GLU A 509 2.53 21.79 0.07
C GLU A 509 1.30 21.30 -0.69
N ASN A 510 1.40 20.17 -1.39
CA ASN A 510 0.25 19.60 -2.09
C ASN A 510 -0.88 19.18 -1.12
N ILE A 511 -0.54 18.51 -0.02
CA ILE A 511 -1.51 18.13 1.02
C ILE A 511 -2.18 19.38 1.63
N ILE A 512 -1.39 20.42 1.93
CA ILE A 512 -1.88 21.68 2.49
C ILE A 512 -2.83 22.39 1.51
N ASN A 513 -2.47 22.44 0.22
CA ASN A 513 -3.31 23.05 -0.80
C ASN A 513 -4.62 22.30 -0.96
N ILE A 514 -4.59 20.97 -1.07
CA ILE A 514 -5.80 20.15 -1.14
C ILE A 514 -6.69 20.39 0.07
N ALA A 515 -6.11 20.43 1.28
CA ALA A 515 -6.88 20.65 2.50
C ALA A 515 -7.58 22.03 2.49
N ARG A 516 -6.86 23.09 2.14
CA ARG A 516 -7.41 24.46 2.09
C ARG A 516 -8.47 24.62 0.99
N GLU A 517 -8.22 24.09 -0.21
CA GLU A 517 -9.17 24.16 -1.34
C GLU A 517 -10.47 23.41 -1.07
N ASN A 518 -10.45 22.42 -0.17
CA ASN A 518 -11.62 21.63 0.22
C ASN A 518 -12.22 22.05 1.58
N GLY A 519 -11.88 23.23 2.09
CA GLY A 519 -12.60 23.88 3.19
C GLY A 519 -11.88 23.93 4.54
N ALA A 520 -10.64 23.43 4.66
CA ALA A 520 -9.87 23.60 5.90
C ALA A 520 -9.65 25.09 6.20
N SER A 521 -9.98 25.52 7.42
CA SER A 521 -9.77 26.91 7.89
C SER A 521 -8.28 27.26 7.98
N GLY A 522 -7.45 26.27 8.28
CA GLY A 522 -6.00 26.38 8.22
C GLY A 522 -5.35 25.01 8.06
N ALA A 523 -4.21 24.96 7.38
CA ALA A 523 -3.42 23.75 7.23
C ALA A 523 -1.93 24.09 7.21
N LYS A 524 -1.12 23.27 7.86
CA LYS A 524 0.34 23.45 7.96
C LYS A 524 1.04 22.12 8.22
N LEU A 525 2.35 22.07 7.93
CA LEU A 525 3.16 20.95 8.40
C LEU A 525 3.18 20.88 9.93
N THR A 526 3.33 19.69 10.50
CA THR A 526 3.56 19.47 11.93
C THR A 526 4.78 18.58 12.12
N GLY A 527 5.58 18.85 13.15
CA GLY A 527 6.83 18.14 13.42
C GLY A 527 8.05 18.83 12.81
N SER A 528 9.05 18.07 12.38
CA SER A 528 10.34 18.62 11.94
C SER A 528 10.39 19.15 10.51
N GLY A 529 9.39 18.83 9.68
CA GLY A 529 9.42 19.09 8.23
C GLY A 529 10.32 18.12 7.44
N GLY A 530 10.50 18.39 6.14
CA GLY A 530 11.24 17.55 5.20
C GLY A 530 10.48 16.29 4.72
N GLY A 531 9.19 16.20 5.03
CA GLY A 531 8.33 15.03 4.93
C GLY A 531 7.40 14.96 6.15
N GLY A 532 6.83 13.80 6.44
CA GLY A 532 6.00 13.57 7.62
C GLY A 532 4.53 13.95 7.42
N SER A 533 4.00 14.81 8.30
CA SER A 533 2.55 15.07 8.41
C SER A 533 2.17 16.54 8.22
N VAL A 534 0.94 16.74 7.74
CA VAL A 534 0.23 18.01 7.73
C VAL A 534 -0.94 17.92 8.70
N VAL A 535 -1.14 18.94 9.51
CA VAL A 535 -2.34 19.14 10.31
C VAL A 535 -3.25 20.16 9.63
N ALA A 536 -4.52 19.79 9.45
CA ALA A 536 -5.57 20.63 8.91
C ALA A 536 -6.67 20.83 9.97
N LEU A 537 -7.15 22.06 10.12
CA LEU A 537 -8.26 22.44 10.99
C LEU A 537 -9.53 22.55 10.14
N CYS A 538 -10.50 21.67 10.38
CA CYS A 538 -11.67 21.45 9.53
C CYS A 538 -12.98 21.52 10.33
N PRO A 539 -13.44 22.72 10.78
CA PRO A 539 -14.66 22.85 11.58
C PRO A 539 -15.91 22.23 10.98
N ASP A 540 -16.12 22.42 9.67
CA ASP A 540 -17.34 22.02 8.98
C ASP A 540 -17.09 21.16 7.72
N SER A 541 -15.84 20.73 7.48
CA SER A 541 -15.42 20.16 6.19
C SER A 541 -14.51 18.93 6.30
N ILE A 542 -14.50 18.27 7.47
CA ILE A 542 -13.54 17.19 7.75
C ILE A 542 -13.71 15.99 6.80
N GLU A 543 -14.94 15.68 6.39
CA GLU A 543 -15.24 14.58 5.47
C GLU A 543 -14.83 14.89 4.04
N GLU A 544 -15.09 16.11 3.57
CA GLU A 544 -14.72 16.62 2.26
C GLU A 544 -13.21 16.65 2.08
N VAL A 545 -12.50 17.21 3.07
CA VAL A 545 -11.03 17.27 3.06
C VAL A 545 -10.43 15.87 3.09
N GLN A 546 -10.95 14.98 3.94
CA GLN A 546 -10.46 13.60 4.01
C GLN A 546 -10.65 12.86 2.69
N LYS A 547 -11.84 12.99 2.07
CA LYS A 547 -12.13 12.38 0.77
C LYS A 547 -11.20 12.89 -0.32
N ALA A 548 -10.96 14.20 -0.38
CA ALA A 548 -10.06 14.81 -1.35
C ALA A 548 -8.61 14.30 -1.20
N LEU A 549 -8.11 14.20 0.03
CA LEU A 549 -6.78 13.66 0.31
C LEU A 549 -6.66 12.19 -0.09
N HIS A 550 -7.66 11.36 0.22
CA HIS A 550 -7.69 9.95 -0.21
C HIS A 550 -7.72 9.82 -1.74
N GLN A 551 -8.47 10.66 -2.45
CA GLN A 551 -8.51 10.66 -3.92
C GLN A 551 -7.17 11.06 -4.55
N ALA A 552 -6.40 11.92 -3.88
CA ALA A 552 -5.03 12.27 -4.27
C ALA A 552 -3.98 11.21 -3.86
N GLY A 553 -4.41 10.13 -3.20
CA GLY A 553 -3.55 9.02 -2.80
C GLY A 553 -2.76 9.27 -1.52
N TYR A 554 -3.25 10.14 -0.64
CA TYR A 554 -2.70 10.35 0.70
C TYR A 554 -3.51 9.59 1.75
N GLU A 555 -2.84 9.09 2.78
CA GLU A 555 -3.51 8.54 3.96
C GLU A 555 -3.83 9.65 4.97
N THR A 556 -4.85 9.42 5.80
CA THR A 556 -5.27 10.40 6.81
C THR A 556 -5.55 9.75 8.16
N LEU A 557 -5.44 10.55 9.23
CA LEU A 557 -5.79 10.19 10.60
C LEU A 557 -6.65 11.31 11.21
N ARG A 558 -7.80 10.94 11.81
CA ARG A 558 -8.56 11.81 12.70
C ARG A 558 -8.03 11.61 14.12
N PRO A 559 -7.29 12.56 14.70
CA PRO A 559 -6.74 12.40 16.03
C PRO A 559 -7.86 12.48 17.08
N ASN A 560 -7.74 11.65 18.11
CA ASN A 560 -8.54 11.78 19.32
C ASN A 560 -7.75 12.69 20.27
N THR A 561 -8.10 13.96 20.32
CA THR A 561 -7.33 15.02 20.98
C THR A 561 -7.91 15.46 22.30
#